data_AF-A0A642BXX9-F1
#
_entry.id   AF-A0A642BXX9-F1
#
_cell.length_a   1.000
_cell.length_b   1.000
_cell.length_c   1.000
_cell.angle_alpha   90.00
_cell.angle_beta   90.00
_cell.angle_gamma   90.00
#
_symmetry.space_group_name_H-M   'P 1'
#
loop_
_entity.id
_entity.type
_entity.pdbx_description
1 polymer ?
#
loop_
_entity_poly.entity_id
_entity_poly.type
_entity_poly.pdbx_seq_one_letter_code
_entity_poly.pdbx_strand_id
1 'polypeptide(L)' 'MLTTMIIVFLIGYLLIALEHPLKINKAGTALLTGTILWVLYTLGAPQFIPTASAEEFKLFLDAFP' A
#
# COMPACT_ATOMS: atom_id res chain seq x y z
N MET A 1 6.44 4.47 -7.52
CA MET A 1 5.79 4.18 -6.23
C MET A 1 4.64 3.18 -6.38
N LEU A 2 3.61 3.45 -7.20
CA LEU A 2 2.48 2.51 -7.38
C LEU A 2 2.89 1.09 -7.78
N THR A 3 3.71 0.94 -8.83
CA THR A 3 4.21 -0.38 -9.27
C THR A 3 4.97 -1.12 -8.16
N THR A 4 5.77 -0.40 -7.38
CA THR A 4 6.51 -0.96 -6.23
C THR A 4 5.54 -1.47 -5.16
N MET A 5 4.50 -0.70 -4.84
CA MET A 5 3.47 -1.12 -3.88
C MET A 5 2.72 -2.37 -4.35
N ILE A 6 2.41 -2.46 -5.65
CA ILE A 6 1.78 -3.66 -6.22
C ILE A 6 2.69 -4.88 -6.07
N ILE A 7 3.99 -4.75 -6.36
CA ILE A 7 4.95 -5.84 -6.19
C ILE A 7 5.05 -6.28 -4.72
N VAL A 8 5.15 -5.32 -3.78
CA VAL A 8 5.18 -5.62 -2.34
C VAL A 8 3.90 -6.32 -1.89
N PHE A 9 2.74 -5.88 -2.37
CA PHE A 9 1.48 -6.53 -2.09
C PHE A 9 1.45 -7.98 -2.59
N LEU A 10 1.88 -8.23 -3.83
CA LEU A 10 1.91 -9.58 -4.40
C LEU A 10 2.84 -10.50 -3.60
N ILE A 11 4.03 -10.02 -3.22
CA ILE A 11 4.98 -10.79 -2.39
C ILE A 11 4.37 -11.07 -1.02
N GLY A 12 3.86 -10.05 -0.33
CA GLY A 12 3.25 -10.21 0.99
C GLY A 12 2.04 -11.15 0.98
N TYR A 13 1.18 -11.03 -0.04
CA TYR A 13 0.05 -11.92 -0.25
C TYR A 13 0.50 -13.36 -0.49
N LEU A 14 1.55 -13.56 -1.30
CA LEU A 14 2.11 -14.88 -1.54
C LEU A 14 2.65 -15.50 -0.24
N LEU A 15 3.33 -14.73 0.60
CA LEU A 15 3.80 -15.19 1.91
C LEU A 15 2.65 -15.58 2.85
N ILE A 16 1.54 -14.83 2.84
CA ILE A 16 0.31 -15.13 3.59
C ILE A 16 -0.34 -16.42 3.07
N ALA A 17 -0.44 -16.59 1.75
CA ALA A 17 -1.04 -17.76 1.11
C ALA A 17 -0.19 -19.02 1.32
N LEU A 18 1.14 -18.87 1.27
CA LEU A 18 2.12 -19.94 1.49
C LEU A 18 2.49 -20.11 2.97
N GLU A 19 1.66 -19.65 3.92
CA GLU A 19 1.90 -19.80 5.35
C GLU A 19 2.25 -21.25 5.73
N HIS A 20 1.49 -22.22 5.23
CA HIS A 20 1.66 -23.63 5.57
C HIS A 20 3.03 -24.21 5.14
N PRO A 21 3.47 -24.08 3.87
CA PRO A 21 4.81 -24.54 3.48
C PRO A 21 5.94 -23.69 4.08
N LEU A 22 5.75 -22.38 4.30
CA LEU A 22 6.80 -21.49 4.84
C LEU A 22 6.93 -21.51 6.36
N LYS A 23 5.90 -22.00 7.08
CA LYS A 23 5.85 -22.08 8.55
C LYS A 23 6.09 -20.73 9.25
N ILE A 24 5.67 -19.65 8.63
CA ILE A 24 5.68 -18.29 9.20
C ILE A 24 4.31 -17.93 9.74
N ASN A 25 4.21 -16.96 10.66
CA ASN A 25 2.91 -16.54 11.20
C ASN A 25 2.16 -15.65 10.19
N LYS A 26 0.97 -16.07 9.74
CA LYS A 26 0.17 -15.30 8.77
C LYS A 26 -0.23 -13.91 9.25
N ALA A 27 -0.64 -13.77 10.51
CA ALA A 27 -1.04 -12.49 11.05
C ALA A 27 0.15 -11.50 11.09
N GLY A 28 1.32 -11.97 11.52
CA GLY A 28 2.56 -11.18 11.52
C GLY A 28 2.97 -10.72 10.13
N THR A 29 2.93 -11.62 9.13
CA THR A 29 3.22 -11.28 7.74
C THR A 29 2.21 -10.28 7.18
N ALA A 30 0.92 -10.41 7.50
CA ALA A 30 -0.12 -9.47 7.09
C ALA A 30 0.10 -8.07 7.70
N LEU A 31 0.39 -7.99 9.00
CA LEU A 31 0.68 -6.73 9.69
C LEU A 31 1.95 -6.06 9.14
N LEU A 32 3.01 -6.83 8.90
CA LEU A 32 4.25 -6.30 8.32
C LEU A 32 4.02 -5.78 6.90
N THR A 33 3.35 -6.57 6.05
CA THR A 33 3.02 -6.18 4.67
C THR A 33 2.17 -4.91 4.66
N GLY A 34 1.14 -4.84 5.50
CA GLY A 34 0.28 -3.66 5.63
C GLY A 34 1.06 -2.43 6.09
N THR A 35 1.95 -2.57 7.08
CA THR A 35 2.79 -1.47 7.58
C THR A 35 3.75 -0.95 6.49
N ILE A 36 4.42 -1.85 5.76
CA ILE A 36 5.32 -1.47 4.66
C ILE A 36 4.53 -0.74 3.57
N LEU A 37 3.38 -1.26 3.17
CA LEU A 37 2.52 -0.60 2.17
C LEU A 37 2.04 0.77 2.64
N TRP A 38 1.71 0.92 3.92
CA TRP A 38 1.32 2.21 4.50
C TRP A 38 2.47 3.22 4.50
N VAL A 39 3.70 2.81 4.83
CA VAL A 39 4.89 3.67 4.73
C VAL A 39 5.15 4.07 3.27
N LEU A 40 5.06 3.14 2.32
CA LEU A 40 5.22 3.45 0.90
C LEU A 40 4.13 4.40 0.39
N TYR A 41 2.89 4.19 0.82
CA TYR A 41 1.76 5.06 0.50
C TYR A 41 1.99 6.48 1.00
N THR A 42 2.31 6.65 2.29
CA THR A 42 2.51 7.98 2.91
C THR A 42 3.65 8.76 2.26
N LEU A 43 4.76 8.08 1.91
CA LEU A 43 5.88 8.72 1.23
C LEU A 43 5.57 9.06 -0.24
N GLY A 44 4.83 8.19 -0.94
CA GLY A 44 4.51 8.40 -2.36
C GLY A 44 3.29 9.30 -2.60
N ALA A 45 2.43 9.49 -1.58
CA ALA A 45 1.12 10.13 -1.69
C ALA A 45 1.14 11.49 -2.40
N PRO A 46 2.07 12.42 -2.07
CA PRO A 46 2.14 13.71 -2.75
C PRO A 46 2.36 13.61 -4.26
N GLN A 47 2.95 12.50 -4.73
CA GLN A 47 3.34 12.31 -6.12
C GLN A 47 2.27 11.57 -6.94
N PHE A 48 1.56 10.59 -6.34
CA PHE A 48 0.57 9.78 -7.07
C PHE A 48 -0.89 10.19 -6.85
N ILE A 49 -1.25 10.80 -5.72
CA ILE A 49 -2.65 11.22 -5.46
C ILE A 49 -3.12 12.25 -6.51
N PRO A 50 -2.33 13.30 -6.85
CA PRO A 50 -2.78 14.29 -7.83
C PRO A 50 -2.95 13.73 -9.24
N THR A 51 -2.36 12.57 -9.55
CA THR A 51 -2.47 11.91 -10.86
C THR A 51 -3.49 10.78 -10.88
N ALA A 52 -3.64 10.03 -9.80
CA ALA A 52 -4.57 8.90 -9.70
C ALA A 52 -5.99 9.32 -9.30
N SER A 53 -6.13 10.38 -8.50
CA SER A 53 -7.38 10.90 -7.95
C SER A 53 -7.44 12.43 -8.06
N ALA A 54 -7.07 12.95 -9.23
CA ALA A 54 -6.93 14.38 -9.48
C ALA A 54 -8.17 15.19 -9.14
N GLU A 55 -9.35 14.68 -9.51
CA GLU A 55 -10.64 15.36 -9.33
C GLU A 55 -11.06 15.41 -7.85
N GLU A 56 -10.91 14.30 -7.14
CA GLU A 56 -11.19 14.18 -5.70
C GLU A 56 -10.21 15.03 -4.88
N PHE A 57 -8.94 15.04 -5.27
CA PHE A 57 -7.93 15.88 -4.62
C PHE A 57 -8.20 17.37 -4.85
N LYS A 58 -8.60 17.74 -6.07
CA LYS A 58 -9.01 19.12 -6.37
C LYS A 58 -10.21 19.54 -5.50
N LEU A 59 -11.25 18.68 -5.43
CA LEU A 59 -12.40 18.91 -4.56
C LEU A 59 -12.02 19.07 -3.08
N PHE A 60 -11.06 18.26 -2.60
CA PHE A 60 -10.54 18.39 -1.24
C PHE A 60 -9.87 19.76 -1.00
N LEU A 61 -9.00 20.20 -1.91
CA LEU A 61 -8.33 21.50 -1.79
C LEU A 61 -9.32 22.67 -1.83
N ASP A 62 -10.35 22.58 -2.68
CA ASP A 62 -11.40 23.60 -2.77
C ASP A 62 -12.25 23.65 -1.47
N ALA A 63 -12.46 22.50 -0.82
CA ALA A 63 -13.24 22.40 0.43
C ALA A 63 -12.44 22.78 1.69
N PHE A 64 -11.12 22.65 1.67
CA PHE A 64 -10.22 22.89 2.81
C PHE A 64 -9.03 23.78 2.39
N PRO A 65 -9.23 25.11 2.32
CA PRO A 65 -8.20 26.07 1.89
C PRO A 65 -7.04 26.24 2.88
#